data_AF-A0A8J6MK20-F1
#
_entry.id   AF-A0A8J6MK20-F1
#
_cell.length_a   1.000
_cell.length_b   1.000
_cell.length_c   1.000
_cell.angle_alpha   90.00
_cell.angle_beta   90.00
_cell.angle_gamma   90.00
#
_symmetry.space_group_name_H-M   'P 1'
#
loop_
_entity.id
_entity.type
_entity.pdbx_description
1 polymer ?
#
loop_
_entity_poly.entity_id
_entity_poly.type
_entity_poly.pdbx_seq_one_letter_code
_entity_poly.pdbx_strand_id
1 'polypeptide(L)'
;MKKIHVLLYSLPVIALFALRGPRGTGPTDSAPESYHAKKIEHQTSEAVAKPLRVPEPVRHGADEKVPEAIGSEKDFLALIDEANLTQTITIAQATQRLRTLEPQILAQYFNKALVDLGQTENDRRERLVYLANEVQSDALLPFWKVLLTRKIPRYEDEAKYLTFGEPTEEMQSIHLELLNSVRNLGLIAPRDHQASVLLADVILHPTSPLQDEFIRERAYISLKEADLPTALRVLKTLDGDDALRGRLSTP
;
A
#
# COMPACT_ATOMS: atom_id res chain seq x y z
N MET A 1 42.96 -4.66 -19.66
CA MET A 1 41.68 -4.42 -20.35
C MET A 1 40.77 -5.62 -20.15
N LYS A 2 39.83 -5.56 -19.19
CA LYS A 2 38.82 -6.60 -18.94
C LYS A 2 37.45 -6.00 -19.24
N LYS A 3 36.72 -6.62 -20.17
CA LYS A 3 35.34 -6.27 -20.54
C LYS A 3 34.42 -6.77 -19.42
N ILE A 4 33.61 -5.88 -18.86
CA ILE A 4 32.53 -6.23 -17.92
C ILE A 4 31.25 -6.37 -18.75
N HIS A 5 30.63 -7.55 -18.70
CA HIS A 5 29.28 -7.78 -19.19
C HIS A 5 28.29 -7.21 -18.18
N VAL A 6 27.53 -6.20 -18.61
CA VAL A 6 26.37 -5.69 -17.88
C VAL A 6 25.16 -6.54 -18.27
N LEU A 7 24.71 -7.38 -17.35
CA LEU A 7 23.43 -8.07 -17.44
C LEU A 7 22.33 -7.10 -16.97
N LEU A 8 21.61 -6.54 -17.94
CA LEU A 8 20.34 -5.84 -17.74
C LEU A 8 19.29 -6.87 -17.33
N TYR A 9 18.82 -6.81 -16.08
CA TYR A 9 17.60 -7.49 -15.65
C TYR A 9 16.47 -6.48 -15.50
N SER A 10 15.51 -6.62 -16.41
CA SER A 10 14.22 -5.97 -16.46
C SER A 10 13.35 -6.37 -15.27
N LEU A 11 12.87 -5.40 -14.50
CA LEU A 11 11.72 -5.56 -13.61
C LEU A 11 10.42 -5.35 -14.42
N PRO A 12 9.34 -6.11 -14.17
CA PRO A 12 8.09 -5.94 -14.87
C PRO A 12 7.34 -4.69 -14.36
N VAL A 13 7.31 -3.67 -15.20
CA VAL A 13 6.33 -2.58 -15.14
C VAL A 13 4.96 -3.19 -15.42
N ILE A 14 4.08 -3.24 -14.42
CA ILE A 14 2.66 -3.53 -14.64
C ILE A 14 2.06 -2.29 -15.31
N ALA A 15 2.03 -2.33 -16.63
CA ALA A 15 1.22 -1.45 -17.46
C ALA A 15 -0.23 -1.94 -17.42
N LEU A 16 -1.15 -1.14 -16.87
CA LEU A 16 -2.58 -1.33 -17.08
C LEU A 16 -3.03 -0.34 -18.17
N PHE A 17 -3.15 -0.85 -19.39
CA PHE A 17 -3.77 -0.17 -20.52
C PHE A 17 -5.16 -0.76 -20.76
N ALA A 18 -6.18 0.10 -20.83
CA ALA A 18 -7.37 -0.10 -21.65
C ALA A 18 -7.92 1.30 -22.00
N LEU A 19 -7.47 1.88 -23.12
CA LEU A 19 -8.20 1.94 -24.40
C LEU A 19 -9.58 2.62 -24.28
N ARG A 20 -9.60 3.94 -24.48
CA ARG A 20 -10.81 4.68 -24.87
C ARG A 20 -10.57 5.27 -26.27
N GLY A 21 -11.16 4.62 -27.28
CA GLY A 21 -11.21 5.12 -28.66
C GLY A 21 -12.11 6.35 -28.82
N PRO A 22 -12.08 7.01 -29.98
CA PRO A 22 -12.55 8.37 -30.17
C PRO A 22 -14.08 8.48 -30.36
N ARG A 23 -14.56 9.71 -30.14
CA ARG A 23 -15.95 10.18 -30.19
C ARG A 23 -16.61 9.99 -31.56
N GLY A 24 -17.87 9.54 -31.55
CA GLY A 24 -18.83 9.62 -32.65
C GLY A 24 -20.13 10.27 -32.16
N THR A 25 -20.73 11.10 -33.00
CA THR A 25 -21.77 12.10 -32.75
C THR A 25 -23.21 11.59 -32.95
N GLY A 26 -24.12 11.98 -32.05
CA GLY A 26 -25.50 12.42 -32.37
C GLY A 26 -26.64 11.38 -32.48
N PRO A 27 -27.92 11.81 -32.31
CA PRO A 27 -29.00 11.00 -31.73
C PRO A 27 -30.20 10.75 -32.67
N THR A 28 -31.08 9.78 -32.35
CA THR A 28 -32.51 9.82 -32.72
C THR A 28 -33.37 8.89 -31.85
N ASP A 29 -34.51 9.45 -31.45
CA ASP A 29 -35.68 8.86 -30.78
C ASP A 29 -36.26 7.62 -31.47
N SER A 30 -36.81 6.70 -30.67
CA SER A 30 -38.21 6.23 -30.79
C SER A 30 -38.54 5.20 -29.69
N ALA A 31 -39.64 5.46 -28.98
CA ALA A 31 -40.28 4.56 -28.01
C ALA A 31 -41.37 3.69 -28.72
N PRO A 32 -42.30 3.01 -28.02
CA PRO A 32 -42.23 1.58 -27.73
C PRO A 32 -43.45 0.78 -28.25
N GLU A 33 -43.33 -0.55 -28.46
CA GLU A 33 -44.48 -1.42 -28.75
C GLU A 33 -44.56 -2.66 -27.83
N SER A 34 -45.43 -2.51 -26.83
CA SER A 34 -46.53 -3.39 -26.39
C SER A 34 -46.71 -4.81 -27.01
N TYR A 35 -46.80 -5.79 -26.09
CA TYR A 35 -47.66 -7.00 -26.05
C TYR A 35 -47.70 -7.98 -27.22
N HIS A 36 -47.32 -9.24 -26.94
CA HIS A 36 -48.21 -10.39 -27.20
C HIS A 36 -47.92 -11.56 -26.25
N ALA A 37 -48.95 -11.90 -25.47
CA ALA A 37 -49.06 -13.15 -24.72
C ALA A 37 -49.29 -14.33 -25.67
N LYS A 38 -48.63 -15.47 -25.43
CA LYS A 38 -49.07 -16.77 -25.94
C LYS A 38 -48.68 -17.93 -25.01
N LYS A 39 -49.72 -18.44 -24.37
CA LYS A 39 -50.10 -19.84 -24.12
C LYS A 39 -49.01 -20.85 -23.73
N ILE A 40 -49.17 -21.33 -22.49
CA ILE A 40 -48.61 -22.55 -21.92
C ILE A 40 -49.28 -23.77 -22.58
N GLU A 41 -48.48 -24.71 -23.07
CA GLU A 41 -48.89 -26.11 -23.26
C GLU A 41 -47.85 -27.03 -22.64
N HIS A 42 -48.34 -27.91 -21.76
CA HIS A 42 -47.60 -28.94 -21.07
C HIS A 42 -47.17 -30.04 -22.05
N GLN A 43 -45.88 -30.38 -22.06
CA GLN A 43 -45.42 -31.72 -22.39
C GLN A 43 -44.51 -32.22 -21.28
N THR A 44 -45.07 -33.13 -20.49
CA THR A 44 -44.39 -34.04 -19.58
C THR A 44 -43.45 -34.96 -20.36
N SER A 45 -42.16 -34.92 -20.04
CA SER A 45 -41.21 -35.98 -20.33
C SER A 45 -40.43 -36.28 -19.06
N GLU A 46 -40.68 -37.46 -18.51
CA GLU A 46 -39.95 -38.04 -17.39
C GLU A 46 -38.50 -38.30 -17.82
N ALA A 47 -37.57 -37.52 -17.27
CA ALA A 47 -36.16 -37.84 -17.27
C ALA A 47 -35.73 -38.15 -15.84
N VAL A 48 -35.41 -39.43 -15.62
CA VAL A 48 -34.94 -40.03 -14.38
C VAL A 48 -33.76 -39.25 -13.81
N ALA A 49 -34.00 -38.51 -12.72
CA ALA A 49 -32.98 -37.81 -11.97
C ALA A 49 -32.09 -38.82 -11.23
N LYS A 50 -30.86 -39.03 -11.72
CA LYS A 50 -29.79 -39.59 -10.89
C LYS A 50 -29.45 -38.57 -9.80
N PRO A 51 -29.35 -38.96 -8.52
CA PRO A 51 -28.95 -38.01 -7.48
C PRO A 51 -27.52 -37.55 -7.76
N LEU A 52 -27.31 -36.23 -7.86
CA LEU A 52 -25.98 -35.63 -7.83
C LEU A 52 -25.31 -36.05 -6.52
N ARG A 53 -24.23 -36.83 -6.61
CA ARG A 53 -23.27 -36.97 -5.52
C ARG A 53 -22.70 -35.59 -5.25
N VAL A 54 -23.06 -35.01 -4.11
CA VAL A 54 -22.34 -33.89 -3.52
C VAL A 54 -20.89 -34.38 -3.33
N PRO A 55 -19.88 -33.74 -3.93
CA PRO A 55 -18.50 -34.05 -3.59
C PRO A 55 -18.33 -33.75 -2.10
N GLU A 56 -17.89 -34.74 -1.33
CA GLU A 56 -17.46 -34.49 0.05
C GLU A 56 -16.45 -33.32 0.04
N PRO A 57 -16.51 -32.41 1.01
CA PRO A 57 -15.51 -31.36 1.11
C PRO A 57 -14.16 -32.06 1.21
N VAL A 58 -13.31 -31.81 0.21
CA VAL A 58 -11.90 -32.19 0.24
C VAL A 58 -11.33 -31.53 1.49
N ARG A 59 -11.19 -32.33 2.56
CA ARG A 59 -10.38 -31.94 3.71
C ARG A 59 -8.96 -31.83 3.19
N HIS A 60 -8.57 -30.64 2.78
CA HIS A 60 -7.17 -30.28 2.66
C HIS A 60 -6.59 -30.31 4.08
N GLY A 61 -6.21 -31.50 4.51
CA GLY A 61 -5.24 -31.68 5.58
C GLY A 61 -3.88 -31.27 5.06
N ALA A 62 -3.67 -29.96 4.93
CA ALA A 62 -2.35 -29.43 5.18
C ALA A 62 -2.33 -29.18 6.69
N ASP A 63 -1.40 -29.82 7.40
CA ASP A 63 -0.96 -29.33 8.71
C ASP A 63 -0.60 -27.85 8.53
N GLU A 64 -1.56 -26.96 8.81
CA GLU A 64 -1.30 -25.54 8.95
C GLU A 64 -0.49 -25.42 10.23
N LYS A 65 0.83 -25.63 10.10
CA LYS A 65 1.78 -25.44 11.20
C LYS A 65 1.51 -24.05 11.75
N VAL A 66 1.01 -24.01 12.99
CA VAL A 66 0.86 -22.76 13.74
C VAL A 66 2.21 -22.03 13.68
N PRO A 67 2.25 -20.78 13.22
CA PRO A 67 3.49 -20.01 13.14
C PRO A 67 4.19 -20.04 14.50
N GLU A 68 5.49 -20.29 14.49
CA GLU A 68 6.27 -20.24 15.71
C GLU A 68 6.18 -18.83 16.32
N ALA A 69 5.63 -18.75 17.53
CA ALA A 69 5.37 -17.51 18.22
C ALA A 69 6.67 -16.77 18.52
N ILE A 70 6.63 -15.44 18.41
CA ILE A 70 7.77 -14.59 18.77
C ILE A 70 7.75 -14.39 20.29
N GLY A 71 8.71 -15.00 20.99
CA GLY A 71 8.79 -14.97 22.44
C GLY A 71 9.58 -13.78 23.01
N SER A 72 10.43 -13.16 22.19
CA SER A 72 11.33 -12.09 22.64
C SER A 72 11.66 -11.08 21.55
N GLU A 73 12.20 -9.93 21.95
CA GLU A 73 12.75 -8.93 21.03
C GLU A 73 13.90 -9.50 20.18
N LYS A 74 14.69 -10.43 20.73
CA LYS A 74 15.76 -11.10 19.99
C LYS A 74 15.20 -11.93 18.83
N ASP A 75 14.11 -12.65 19.07
CA ASP A 75 13.44 -13.45 18.02
C ASP A 75 12.84 -12.55 16.94
N PHE A 76 12.30 -11.39 17.34
CA PHE A 76 11.86 -10.36 16.41
C PHE A 76 13.01 -9.87 15.52
N LEU A 77 14.15 -9.47 16.09
CA LEU A 77 15.31 -9.00 15.32
C LEU A 77 15.87 -10.08 14.39
N ALA A 78 15.98 -11.32 14.87
CA ALA A 78 16.40 -12.45 14.05
C ALA A 78 15.45 -12.64 12.84
N LEU A 79 14.14 -12.49 13.05
CA LEU A 79 13.17 -12.57 11.97
C LEU A 79 13.34 -11.46 10.93
N ILE A 80 13.68 -10.24 11.34
CA ILE A 80 14.02 -9.14 10.41
C ILE A 80 15.29 -9.49 9.62
N ASP A 81 16.29 -10.07 10.28
CA ASP A 81 17.59 -10.38 9.68
C ASP A 81 17.50 -11.50 8.63
N GLU A 82 16.66 -12.50 8.90
CA GLU A 82 16.43 -13.67 8.04
C GLU A 82 15.45 -13.41 6.88
N ALA A 83 14.73 -12.28 6.90
CA ALA A 83 13.70 -11.98 5.91
C ALA A 83 14.29 -11.74 4.51
N ASN A 84 14.00 -12.66 3.59
CA ASN A 84 14.38 -12.53 2.18
C ASN A 84 13.28 -11.81 1.39
N LEU A 85 13.48 -10.51 1.14
CA LEU A 85 12.50 -9.68 0.42
C LEU A 85 12.23 -10.11 -1.03
N THR A 86 13.06 -11.01 -1.59
CA THR A 86 12.86 -11.54 -2.95
C THR A 86 11.89 -12.72 -3.00
N GLN A 87 11.59 -13.36 -1.86
CA GLN A 87 10.79 -14.57 -1.79
C GLN A 87 9.48 -14.33 -1.04
N THR A 88 8.37 -14.29 -1.79
CA THR A 88 7.03 -14.05 -1.26
C THR A 88 6.65 -14.99 -0.12
N ILE A 89 7.05 -16.27 -0.18
CA ILE A 89 6.77 -17.25 0.87
C ILE A 89 7.47 -16.87 2.19
N THR A 90 8.72 -16.42 2.13
CA THR A 90 9.47 -16.04 3.33
C THR A 90 8.88 -14.79 4.00
N ILE A 91 8.45 -13.83 3.18
CA ILE A 91 7.72 -12.63 3.64
C ILE A 91 6.42 -13.05 4.33
N ALA A 92 5.61 -13.89 3.68
CA ALA A 92 4.32 -14.33 4.22
C ALA A 92 4.49 -15.04 5.57
N GLN A 93 5.49 -15.93 5.68
CA GLN A 93 5.82 -16.63 6.92
C GLN A 93 6.28 -15.66 8.01
N ALA A 94 7.16 -14.72 7.69
CA ALA A 94 7.62 -13.71 8.64
C ALA A 94 6.46 -12.84 9.13
N THR A 95 5.63 -12.33 8.22
CA THR A 95 4.43 -11.55 8.55
C THR A 95 3.45 -12.34 9.43
N GLN A 96 3.25 -13.64 9.16
CA GLN A 96 2.38 -14.48 9.97
C GLN A 96 2.93 -14.66 11.39
N ARG A 97 4.24 -14.84 11.54
CA ARG A 97 4.91 -14.88 12.86
C ARG A 97 4.80 -13.54 13.59
N LEU A 98 5.02 -12.42 12.90
CA LEU A 98 4.88 -11.08 13.48
C LEU A 98 3.46 -10.83 14.01
N ARG A 99 2.43 -11.31 13.30
CA ARG A 99 1.03 -11.21 13.72
C ARG A 99 0.65 -12.05 14.94
N THR A 100 1.56 -12.90 15.44
CA THR A 100 1.35 -13.61 16.72
C THR A 100 1.59 -12.72 17.94
N LEU A 101 2.29 -11.58 17.78
CA LEU A 101 2.53 -10.63 18.86
C LEU A 101 1.28 -9.78 19.12
N GLU A 102 1.09 -9.42 20.40
CA GLU A 102 0.14 -8.37 20.77
C GLU A 102 0.49 -7.06 20.04
N PRO A 103 -0.49 -6.34 19.46
CA PRO A 103 -0.24 -5.18 18.60
C PRO A 103 0.66 -4.10 19.23
N GLN A 104 0.53 -3.87 20.53
CA GLN A 104 1.31 -2.87 21.25
C GLN A 104 2.77 -3.30 21.42
N ILE A 105 3.03 -4.59 21.68
CA ILE A 105 4.39 -5.15 21.77
C ILE A 105 5.05 -5.10 20.40
N LEU A 106 4.31 -5.52 19.36
CA LEU A 106 4.76 -5.42 17.97
C LEU A 106 5.19 -3.98 17.63
N ALA A 107 4.33 -2.99 17.93
CA ALA A 107 4.64 -1.59 17.68
C ALA A 107 5.85 -1.10 18.46
N GLN A 108 6.01 -1.51 19.73
CA GLN A 108 7.21 -1.18 20.52
C GLN A 108 8.47 -1.74 19.87
N TYR A 109 8.47 -3.00 19.43
CA TYR A 109 9.63 -3.61 18.77
C TYR A 109 9.99 -2.92 17.46
N PHE A 110 9.02 -2.62 16.60
CA PHE A 110 9.28 -1.88 15.36
C PHE A 110 9.84 -0.47 15.60
N ASN A 111 9.28 0.27 16.55
CA ASN A 111 9.77 1.62 16.86
C ASN A 111 11.17 1.57 17.47
N LYS A 112 11.44 0.65 18.40
CA LYS A 112 12.75 0.49 19.00
C LYS A 112 13.80 0.09 17.97
N ALA A 113 13.51 -0.91 17.14
CA ALA A 113 14.40 -1.31 16.07
C ALA A 113 14.69 -0.18 15.07
N LEU A 114 13.70 0.66 14.74
CA LEU A 114 13.92 1.83 13.88
C LEU A 114 14.89 2.83 14.50
N VAL A 115 14.81 3.05 15.82
CA VAL A 115 15.73 3.91 16.57
C VAL A 115 17.13 3.32 16.58
N ASP A 116 17.25 2.03 16.87
CA ASP A 116 18.54 1.36 17.02
C ASP A 116 19.29 1.24 15.68
N LEU A 117 18.57 0.96 14.58
CA LEU A 117 19.16 0.89 13.23
C LEU A 117 19.53 2.27 12.67
N GLY A 118 18.75 3.30 13.03
CA GLY A 118 18.98 4.70 12.66
C GLY A 118 19.35 4.88 11.18
N GLN A 119 20.57 5.38 10.97
CA GLN A 119 21.20 5.64 9.67
C GLN A 119 22.32 4.65 9.31
N THR A 120 22.63 3.70 10.21
CA THR A 120 23.83 2.86 10.11
C THR A 120 23.59 1.53 9.40
N GLU A 121 22.36 1.03 9.39
CA GLU A 121 22.04 -0.31 8.90
C GLU A 121 20.86 -0.29 7.89
N ASN A 122 21.11 0.32 6.72
CA ASN A 122 20.09 0.57 5.69
C ASN A 122 19.39 -0.68 5.17
N ASP A 123 20.11 -1.78 4.94
CA ASP A 123 19.54 -3.04 4.46
C ASP A 123 18.56 -3.64 5.47
N ARG A 124 18.92 -3.61 6.76
CA ARG A 124 18.04 -4.09 7.84
C ARG A 124 16.85 -3.17 8.02
N ARG A 125 17.05 -1.86 7.91
CA ARG A 125 15.97 -0.87 7.93
C ARG A 125 14.99 -1.09 6.78
N GLU A 126 15.48 -1.42 5.59
CA GLU A 126 14.62 -1.78 4.46
C GLU A 126 13.75 -3.01 4.78
N ARG A 127 14.33 -4.08 5.31
CA ARG A 127 13.57 -5.26 5.76
C ARG A 127 12.55 -4.92 6.84
N LEU A 128 12.93 -4.08 7.81
CA LEU A 128 12.06 -3.60 8.87
C LEU A 128 10.85 -2.86 8.30
N VAL A 129 11.08 -1.87 7.44
CA VAL A 129 10.00 -1.07 6.81
C VAL A 129 9.12 -1.94 5.92
N TYR A 130 9.71 -2.85 5.15
CA TYR A 130 8.98 -3.76 4.29
C TYR A 130 8.05 -4.67 5.09
N LEU A 131 8.57 -5.33 6.13
CA LEU A 131 7.76 -6.21 6.99
C LEU A 131 6.68 -5.42 7.76
N ALA A 132 6.98 -4.21 8.23
CA ALA A 132 5.97 -3.33 8.82
C ALA A 132 4.81 -3.08 7.85
N ASN A 133 5.12 -2.81 6.57
CA ASN A 133 4.12 -2.58 5.52
C ASN A 133 3.26 -3.84 5.26
N GLU A 134 3.84 -5.03 5.33
CA GLU A 134 3.12 -6.28 5.12
C GLU A 134 2.23 -6.67 6.32
N VAL A 135 2.62 -6.30 7.54
CA VAL A 135 1.82 -6.60 8.73
C VAL A 135 0.49 -5.85 8.72
N GLN A 136 0.46 -4.59 8.25
CA GLN A 136 -0.73 -3.73 8.16
C GLN A 136 -1.49 -3.57 9.50
N SER A 137 -0.75 -3.41 10.60
CA SER A 137 -1.33 -3.22 11.94
C SER A 137 -1.56 -1.75 12.25
N ASP A 138 -2.75 -1.41 12.77
CA ASP A 138 -3.10 -0.05 13.23
C ASP A 138 -2.19 0.44 14.35
N ALA A 139 -1.68 -0.49 15.17
CA ALA A 139 -0.75 -0.16 16.25
C ALA A 139 0.59 0.43 15.74
N LEU A 140 0.89 0.29 14.44
CA LEU A 140 2.09 0.86 13.82
C LEU A 140 1.94 2.34 13.44
N LEU A 141 0.83 3.02 13.77
CA LEU A 141 0.69 4.47 13.56
C LEU A 141 1.92 5.27 14.05
N PRO A 142 2.48 5.05 15.27
CA PRO A 142 3.66 5.78 15.72
C PRO A 142 4.89 5.54 14.83
N PHE A 143 5.07 4.31 14.33
CA PHE A 143 6.17 3.95 13.44
C PHE A 143 6.07 4.70 12.10
N TRP A 144 4.89 4.67 11.48
CA TRP A 144 4.65 5.39 10.21
C TRP A 144 4.76 6.90 10.36
N LYS A 145 4.32 7.46 11.49
CA LYS A 145 4.50 8.87 11.82
C LYS A 145 5.98 9.25 11.87
N VAL A 146 6.83 8.46 12.52
CA VAL A 146 8.27 8.73 12.63
C VAL A 146 8.93 8.75 11.25
N LEU A 147 8.59 7.80 10.38
CA LEU A 147 9.09 7.73 9.01
C LEU A 147 8.59 8.89 8.14
N LEU A 148 7.30 9.23 8.22
CA LEU A 148 6.69 10.31 7.46
C LEU A 148 7.30 11.68 7.79
N THR A 149 7.48 11.94 9.09
CA THR A 149 8.01 13.22 9.60
C THR A 149 9.54 13.31 9.50
N ARG A 150 10.21 12.28 8.99
CA ARG A 150 11.67 12.14 8.96
C ARG A 150 12.33 12.41 10.32
N LYS A 151 11.65 12.10 11.44
CA LYS A 151 12.21 12.28 12.79
C LYS A 151 13.46 11.41 12.99
N ILE A 152 13.48 10.23 12.36
CA ILE A 152 14.64 9.36 12.25
C ILE A 152 14.95 9.21 10.75
N PRO A 153 15.74 10.14 10.18
CA PRO A 153 16.07 10.08 8.76
C PRO A 153 16.88 8.82 8.46
N ARG A 154 16.79 8.35 7.21
CA ARG A 154 17.51 7.17 6.70
C ARG A 154 18.98 7.50 6.44
N TYR A 155 19.28 8.72 5.99
CA TYR A 155 20.65 9.20 5.77
C TYR A 155 20.92 10.49 6.57
N GLU A 156 22.18 10.79 6.83
CA GLU A 156 22.60 11.96 7.62
C GLU A 156 22.16 13.29 6.99
N ASP A 157 22.39 13.42 5.68
CA ASP A 157 21.93 14.54 4.87
C ASP A 157 21.10 13.99 3.71
N GLU A 158 19.79 14.04 3.88
CA GLU A 158 18.84 13.60 2.86
C GLU A 158 18.57 14.68 1.81
N ALA A 159 18.78 15.95 2.16
CA ALA A 159 18.49 17.08 1.30
C ALA A 159 19.47 17.13 0.11
N LYS A 160 20.72 16.67 0.29
CA LYS A 160 21.69 16.62 -0.80
C LYS A 160 21.17 15.84 -2.02
N TYR A 161 20.39 14.77 -1.80
CA TYR A 161 19.90 13.89 -2.87
C TYR A 161 18.89 14.58 -3.80
N LEU A 162 18.27 15.69 -3.35
CA LEU A 162 17.38 16.50 -4.19
C LEU A 162 18.12 17.27 -5.30
N THR A 163 19.42 17.54 -5.11
CA THR A 163 20.20 18.40 -6.01
C THR A 163 20.98 17.64 -7.08
N PHE A 164 20.94 16.30 -7.10
CA PHE A 164 21.73 15.48 -8.02
C PHE A 164 21.23 15.48 -9.47
N GLY A 165 20.03 16.00 -9.76
CA GLY A 165 19.47 16.10 -11.11
C GLY A 165 18.97 14.79 -11.71
N GLU A 166 19.50 13.64 -11.29
CA GLU A 166 19.03 12.30 -11.63
C GLU A 166 18.57 11.55 -10.35
N PRO A 167 17.57 10.65 -10.44
CA PRO A 167 17.06 9.93 -9.27
C PRO A 167 18.08 8.89 -8.75
N THR A 168 18.71 9.19 -7.62
CA THR A 168 19.64 8.26 -6.95
C THR A 168 18.91 7.12 -6.24
N GLU A 169 19.60 6.01 -5.99
CA GLU A 169 19.05 4.87 -5.22
C GLU A 169 18.65 5.30 -3.81
N GLU A 170 19.40 6.21 -3.19
CA GLU A 170 19.09 6.77 -1.88
C GLU A 170 17.81 7.59 -1.91
N MET A 171 17.63 8.44 -2.92
CA MET A 171 16.41 9.23 -3.11
C MET A 171 15.20 8.32 -3.31
N GLN A 172 15.35 7.28 -4.13
CA GLN A 172 14.31 6.27 -4.34
C GLN A 172 13.94 5.54 -3.04
N SER A 173 14.95 5.18 -2.23
CA SER A 173 14.74 4.54 -0.92
C SER A 173 13.99 5.45 0.06
N ILE A 174 14.35 6.73 0.12
CA ILE A 174 13.63 7.73 0.94
C ILE A 174 12.18 7.86 0.47
N HIS A 175 11.97 8.01 -0.84
CA HIS A 175 10.63 8.10 -1.42
C HIS A 175 9.80 6.86 -1.12
N LEU A 176 10.38 5.67 -1.20
CA LEU A 176 9.68 4.43 -0.86
C LEU A 176 9.24 4.40 0.61
N GLU A 177 10.08 4.83 1.55
CA GLU A 177 9.68 4.96 2.96
C GLU A 177 8.52 5.95 3.15
N LEU A 178 8.57 7.10 2.49
CA LEU A 178 7.52 8.12 2.54
C LEU A 178 6.20 7.61 1.94
N LEU A 179 6.26 6.97 0.77
CA LEU A 179 5.09 6.39 0.12
C LEU A 179 4.46 5.28 0.96
N ASN A 180 5.28 4.41 1.56
CA ASN A 180 4.79 3.38 2.48
C ASN A 180 4.14 4.00 3.71
N SER A 181 4.72 5.07 4.26
CA SER A 181 4.15 5.79 5.40
C SER A 181 2.80 6.40 5.06
N VAL A 182 2.71 7.12 3.94
CA VAL A 182 1.45 7.70 3.43
C VAL A 182 0.39 6.63 3.22
N ARG A 183 0.74 5.54 2.53
CA ARG A 183 -0.18 4.43 2.27
C ARG A 183 -0.71 3.82 3.56
N ASN A 184 0.17 3.48 4.50
CA ASN A 184 -0.24 2.84 5.74
C ASN A 184 -1.06 3.78 6.63
N LEU A 185 -0.71 5.08 6.70
CA LEU A 185 -1.55 6.07 7.36
C LEU A 185 -2.93 6.17 6.69
N GLY A 186 -3.01 6.07 5.36
CA GLY A 186 -4.27 5.98 4.63
C GLY A 186 -5.11 4.76 4.99
N LEU A 187 -4.47 3.60 5.20
CA LEU A 187 -5.16 2.39 5.63
C LEU A 187 -5.68 2.48 7.08
N ILE A 188 -5.00 3.24 7.93
CA ILE A 188 -5.31 3.42 9.36
C ILE A 188 -6.37 4.53 9.56
N ALA A 189 -6.33 5.59 8.75
CA ALA A 189 -7.19 6.78 8.83
C ALA A 189 -8.70 6.52 8.98
N PRO A 190 -9.33 5.50 8.35
CA PRO A 190 -10.75 5.21 8.56
C PRO A 190 -11.11 4.82 10.00
N ARG A 191 -10.11 4.38 10.80
CA ARG A 191 -10.27 3.88 12.17
C ARG A 191 -9.59 4.77 13.21
N ASP A 192 -8.64 5.60 12.80
CA ASP A 192 -7.91 6.52 13.68
C ASP A 192 -7.81 7.93 13.08
N HIS A 193 -8.48 8.89 13.73
CA HIS A 193 -8.48 10.28 13.30
C HIS A 193 -7.08 10.92 13.29
N GLN A 194 -6.17 10.45 14.15
CA GLN A 194 -4.80 10.96 14.18
C GLN A 194 -4.08 10.69 12.86
N ALA A 195 -4.34 9.56 12.20
CA ALA A 195 -3.76 9.28 10.89
C ALA A 195 -4.31 10.22 9.81
N SER A 196 -5.61 10.52 9.82
CA SER A 196 -6.20 11.54 8.92
C SER A 196 -5.59 12.92 9.14
N VAL A 197 -5.35 13.31 10.39
CA VAL A 197 -4.69 14.58 10.74
C VAL A 197 -3.26 14.61 10.22
N LEU A 198 -2.50 13.53 10.34
CA LEU A 198 -1.13 13.44 9.82
C LEU A 198 -1.09 13.56 8.29
N LEU A 199 -2.01 12.91 7.58
CA LEU A 199 -2.12 13.04 6.12
C LEU A 199 -2.48 14.48 5.73
N ALA A 200 -3.45 15.08 6.40
CA ALA A 200 -3.84 16.48 6.17
C ALA A 200 -2.66 17.45 6.40
N ASP A 201 -1.89 17.23 7.47
CA ASP A 201 -0.74 18.06 7.81
C ASP A 201 0.38 17.95 6.78
N VAL A 202 0.69 16.75 6.27
CA VAL A 202 1.65 16.60 5.16
C VAL A 202 1.21 17.34 3.90
N ILE A 203 -0.09 17.33 3.60
CA ILE A 203 -0.62 18.03 2.43
C ILE A 203 -0.51 19.54 2.61
N LEU A 204 -0.88 20.09 3.77
CA LEU A 204 -0.96 21.53 3.99
C LEU A 204 0.37 22.17 4.43
N HIS A 205 1.15 21.45 5.23
CA HIS A 205 2.35 21.95 5.91
C HIS A 205 3.51 20.94 5.78
N PRO A 206 4.03 20.69 4.56
CA PRO A 206 5.13 19.76 4.39
C PRO A 206 6.35 20.20 5.23
N THR A 207 6.81 19.33 6.12
CA THR A 207 7.90 19.63 7.08
C THR A 207 9.29 19.40 6.49
N SER A 208 9.37 18.86 5.28
CA SER A 208 10.61 18.53 4.59
C SER A 208 10.44 18.73 3.08
N PRO A 209 11.47 19.19 2.36
CA PRO A 209 11.43 19.26 0.89
C PRO A 209 11.28 17.88 0.22
N LEU A 210 11.51 16.79 0.97
CA LEU A 210 11.26 15.40 0.52
C LEU A 210 9.77 15.06 0.46
N GLN A 211 8.92 15.81 1.16
CA GLN A 211 7.46 15.74 1.05
C GLN A 211 7.02 16.60 -0.14
N ASP A 212 7.53 16.26 -1.31
CA ASP A 212 7.30 16.98 -2.54
C ASP A 212 5.83 16.89 -3.00
N GLU A 213 5.53 17.55 -4.12
CA GLU A 213 4.19 17.54 -4.71
C GLU A 213 3.67 16.12 -4.95
N PHE A 214 4.52 15.17 -5.32
CA PHE A 214 4.13 13.78 -5.57
C PHE A 214 3.75 13.06 -4.27
N ILE A 215 4.53 13.20 -3.21
CA ILE A 215 4.19 12.65 -1.89
C ILE A 215 2.90 13.28 -1.36
N ARG A 216 2.74 14.61 -1.49
CA ARG A 216 1.53 15.32 -1.07
C ARG A 216 0.30 14.89 -1.87
N GLU A 217 0.42 14.66 -3.18
CA GLU A 217 -0.65 14.12 -4.02
C GLU A 217 -1.08 12.73 -3.55
N ARG A 218 -0.12 11.86 -3.27
CA ARG A 218 -0.41 10.53 -2.70
C ARG A 218 -1.10 10.62 -1.34
N ALA A 219 -0.66 11.53 -0.48
CA ALA A 219 -1.31 11.76 0.81
C ALA A 219 -2.75 12.24 0.65
N TYR A 220 -3.02 13.12 -0.31
CA TYR A 220 -4.37 13.56 -0.63
C TYR A 220 -5.26 12.42 -1.13
N ILE A 221 -4.76 11.57 -2.03
CA ILE A 221 -5.51 10.41 -2.53
C ILE A 221 -5.85 9.47 -1.37
N SER A 222 -4.87 9.11 -0.55
CA SER A 222 -5.08 8.25 0.63
C SER A 222 -6.07 8.87 1.62
N LEU A 223 -5.98 10.18 1.88
CA LEU A 223 -6.93 10.88 2.74
C LEU A 223 -8.33 10.93 2.13
N LYS A 224 -8.45 11.13 0.83
CA LYS A 224 -9.74 11.15 0.11
C LYS A 224 -10.45 9.80 0.19
N GLU A 225 -9.70 8.71 0.09
CA GLU A 225 -10.22 7.34 0.21
C GLU A 225 -10.65 7.02 1.65
N ALA A 226 -9.95 7.55 2.64
CA ALA A 226 -10.23 7.29 4.05
C ALA A 226 -11.27 8.22 4.69
N ASP A 227 -11.21 9.52 4.38
CA ASP A 227 -11.99 10.61 4.97
C ASP A 227 -12.20 11.73 3.92
N LEU A 228 -13.15 11.50 3.01
CA LEU A 228 -13.51 12.43 1.94
C LEU A 228 -13.86 13.84 2.45
N PRO A 229 -14.68 14.03 3.51
CA PRO A 229 -14.95 15.35 4.06
C PRO A 229 -13.68 16.11 4.48
N THR A 230 -12.71 15.45 5.11
CA THR A 230 -11.44 16.09 5.48
C THR A 230 -10.58 16.39 4.25
N ALA A 231 -10.50 15.49 3.27
CA ALA A 231 -9.80 15.75 2.02
C ALA A 231 -10.35 16.99 1.28
N LEU A 232 -11.68 17.11 1.16
CA LEU A 232 -12.30 18.28 0.51
C LEU A 232 -12.03 19.59 1.27
N ARG A 233 -11.92 19.55 2.60
CA ARG A 233 -11.51 20.71 3.39
C ARG A 233 -10.06 21.08 3.11
N VAL A 234 -9.15 20.09 3.12
CA VAL A 234 -7.73 20.29 2.78
C VAL A 234 -7.57 20.92 1.38
N LEU A 235 -8.25 20.40 0.36
CA LEU A 235 -8.19 20.96 -1.00
C LEU A 235 -8.63 22.43 -1.07
N LYS A 236 -9.64 22.81 -0.27
CA LYS A 236 -10.11 24.20 -0.19
C LYS A 236 -9.16 25.11 0.58
N THR A 237 -8.40 24.55 1.51
CA THR A 237 -7.42 25.27 2.34
C THR A 237 -6.11 25.52 1.61
N LEU A 238 -5.72 24.67 0.66
CA LEU A 238 -4.54 24.91 -0.17
C LEU A 238 -4.60 26.28 -0.84
N ASP A 239 -3.48 27.01 -0.84
CA ASP A 239 -3.40 28.32 -1.47
C ASP A 239 -3.67 28.25 -2.97
N GLY A 240 -4.13 29.36 -3.55
CA GLY A 240 -4.53 29.41 -4.96
C GLY A 240 -3.38 29.14 -5.93
N ASP A 241 -2.16 29.48 -5.53
CA ASP A 241 -0.90 29.30 -6.24
C ASP A 241 -0.14 28.02 -5.84
N ASP A 242 -0.68 27.21 -4.92
CA ASP A 242 -0.07 25.92 -4.59
C ASP A 242 -0.09 24.98 -5.80
N ALA A 243 1.09 24.48 -6.18
CA ALA A 243 1.27 23.60 -7.33
C ALA A 243 0.35 22.36 -7.26
N LEU A 244 0.21 21.79 -6.04
CA LEU A 244 -0.63 20.62 -5.82
C LEU A 244 -2.10 20.94 -6.11
N ARG A 245 -2.58 22.13 -5.75
CA ARG A 245 -3.96 22.54 -6.00
C ARG A 245 -4.25 22.60 -7.51
N GLY A 246 -3.31 23.11 -8.30
CA GLY A 246 -3.41 23.12 -9.76
C GLY A 246 -3.57 21.72 -10.35
N ARG A 247 -2.76 20.76 -9.88
CA ARG A 247 -2.85 19.36 -10.31
C ARG A 247 -4.16 18.70 -9.92
N LEU A 248 -4.58 18.86 -8.66
CA LEU A 248 -5.78 18.20 -8.13
C LEU A 248 -7.10 18.78 -8.66
N SER A 249 -7.08 20.01 -9.19
CA SER A 249 -8.26 20.69 -9.73
C SER A 249 -8.51 20.39 -11.22
N THR A 250 -7.58 19.70 -11.88
CA THR A 250 -7.70 19.35 -13.30
C THR A 250 -8.43 18.00 -13.44
N PRO A 251 -9.53 17.92 -14.20
CA PRO A 251 -10.40 16.73 -14.29
C PRO A 251 -9.81 15.54 -15.06
#